data_AF-A0A4R4PGN8-F1
#
_entry.id   AF-A0A4R4PGN8-F1
#
_cell.length_a   1.000
_cell.length_b   1.000
_cell.length_c   1.000
_cell.angle_alpha   90.00
_cell.angle_beta   90.00
_cell.angle_gamma   90.00
#
_symmetry.space_group_name_H-M   'P 1'
#
loop_
_entity.id
_entity.type
_entity.pdbx_description
1 polymer ?
#
loop_
_entity_poly.entity_id
_entity_poly.type
_entity_poly.pdbx_seq_one_letter_code
_entity_poly.pdbx_strand_id
1 'polypeptide(L)'
;MGAGGGDRPDPGRRRPDRRPPQGQAAVNAAADAPADRDRGAVLVEFAGLFPLILVMLAVIWQCVVIGYTFSLAGNAADEGARAAAAGGDCAEAAREHISDAWDASVSCPLEGDVRQAVVELRVPVLFPGAFSLPITVTGRAGAIEEG
;
A
#
# COMPACT_ATOMS: atom_id res chain seq x y z
N MET A 1 -46.16 -69.76 73.70
CA MET A 1 -46.14 -68.35 74.17
C MET A 1 -45.64 -67.45 73.05
N GLY A 2 -46.33 -66.34 72.79
CA GLY A 2 -45.91 -65.20 71.93
C GLY A 2 -46.22 -65.38 70.44
N ALA A 3 -47.36 -64.89 69.92
CA ALA A 3 -47.58 -63.51 69.42
C ALA A 3 -46.56 -63.15 68.33
N GLY A 4 -46.90 -62.88 67.07
CA GLY A 4 -48.08 -62.22 66.52
C GLY A 4 -47.56 -61.07 65.64
N GLY A 5 -48.04 -60.93 64.40
CA GLY A 5 -47.78 -59.70 63.63
C GLY A 5 -47.65 -59.86 62.12
N GLY A 6 -48.80 -59.80 61.43
CA GLY A 6 -48.98 -58.88 60.30
C GLY A 6 -48.43 -59.28 58.94
N ASP A 7 -49.19 -60.11 58.23
CA ASP A 7 -49.22 -60.12 56.76
C ASP A 7 -49.88 -58.84 56.23
N ARG A 8 -49.17 -58.12 55.35
CA ARG A 8 -49.78 -57.26 54.32
C ARG A 8 -49.02 -57.49 53.01
N PRO A 9 -49.61 -58.12 52.00
CA PRO A 9 -48.99 -58.23 50.69
C PRO A 9 -49.14 -56.91 49.93
N ASP A 10 -48.01 -56.37 49.47
CA ASP A 10 -47.89 -55.24 48.55
C ASP A 10 -48.21 -55.71 47.12
N PRO A 11 -49.36 -55.33 46.53
CA PRO A 11 -49.69 -55.74 45.18
C PRO A 11 -49.06 -54.76 44.19
N GLY A 12 -47.86 -55.11 43.77
CA GLY A 12 -47.37 -55.00 42.40
C GLY A 12 -47.48 -53.65 41.71
N ARG A 13 -46.33 -53.05 41.39
CA ARG A 13 -46.15 -52.37 40.10
C ARG A 13 -44.77 -52.63 39.51
N ARG A 14 -44.83 -53.39 38.42
CA ARG A 14 -43.87 -53.67 37.34
C ARG A 14 -42.64 -52.74 37.25
N ARG A 15 -41.46 -53.35 37.15
CA ARG A 15 -40.24 -52.78 36.54
C ARG A 15 -40.42 -52.60 35.01
N PRO A 16 -39.39 -52.15 34.27
CA PRO A 16 -38.95 -50.77 34.11
C PRO A 16 -39.09 -50.35 32.63
N ASP A 17 -39.05 -49.06 32.31
CA ASP A 17 -38.44 -48.69 31.03
C ASP A 17 -37.71 -47.35 31.12
N ARG A 18 -36.48 -47.38 30.61
CA ARG A 18 -35.62 -46.23 30.43
C ARG A 18 -36.08 -45.52 29.16
N ARG A 19 -36.43 -44.24 29.27
CA ARG A 19 -36.03 -43.24 28.27
C ARG A 19 -35.86 -41.91 28.99
N PRO A 20 -34.65 -41.35 29.08
CA PRO A 20 -34.55 -39.93 29.40
C PRO A 20 -35.34 -39.17 28.32
N PRO A 21 -36.18 -38.18 28.69
CA PRO A 21 -36.78 -37.31 27.70
C PRO A 21 -35.64 -36.68 26.92
N GLN A 22 -35.75 -36.86 25.62
CA GLN A 22 -34.93 -36.28 24.57
C GLN A 22 -35.01 -34.75 24.68
N GLY A 23 -34.25 -34.20 25.62
CA GLY A 23 -33.78 -32.81 25.63
C GLY A 23 -32.75 -32.61 24.51
N GLN A 24 -33.10 -33.08 23.31
CA GLN A 24 -32.41 -32.84 22.05
C GLN A 24 -32.42 -31.35 21.66
N ALA A 25 -33.00 -30.47 22.49
CA ALA A 25 -32.83 -29.02 22.36
C ALA A 25 -31.45 -28.53 22.87
N ALA A 26 -30.87 -29.18 23.88
CA ALA A 26 -29.54 -28.80 24.37
C ALA A 26 -28.40 -29.36 23.51
N VAL A 27 -28.64 -30.46 22.77
CA VAL A 27 -27.64 -31.01 21.84
C VAL A 27 -27.57 -30.21 20.53
N ASN A 28 -28.63 -29.44 20.20
CA ASN A 28 -28.57 -28.46 19.11
C ASN A 28 -27.86 -27.17 19.53
N ALA A 29 -27.69 -26.90 20.83
CA ALA A 29 -26.82 -25.81 21.29
C ALA A 29 -25.32 -26.09 21.03
N ALA A 30 -24.98 -27.32 20.63
CA ALA A 30 -23.64 -27.68 20.16
C ALA A 30 -23.52 -27.66 18.61
N ALA A 31 -24.60 -27.40 17.87
CA ALA A 31 -24.63 -27.46 16.41
C ALA A 31 -24.52 -26.10 15.71
N ASP A 32 -24.66 -24.98 16.44
CA ASP A 32 -24.20 -23.67 15.98
C ASP A 32 -22.87 -23.35 16.66
N ALA A 33 -21.81 -24.05 16.25
CA ALA A 33 -20.46 -23.59 16.52
C ALA A 33 -20.07 -22.66 15.36
N PRO A 34 -20.12 -21.32 15.50
CA PRO A 34 -19.54 -20.43 14.50
C PRO A 34 -18.02 -20.35 14.73
N ALA A 35 -17.34 -21.49 14.83
CA ALA A 35 -15.87 -21.53 14.99
C ALA A 35 -15.12 -21.02 13.74
N ASP A 36 -15.86 -20.77 12.65
CA ASP A 36 -15.34 -20.18 11.41
C ASP A 36 -15.65 -18.69 11.26
N ARG A 37 -16.45 -18.11 12.18
CA ARG A 37 -16.83 -16.68 12.14
C ARG A 37 -15.72 -15.79 12.72
N ASP A 38 -14.93 -16.31 13.67
CA ASP A 38 -13.79 -15.60 14.26
C ASP A 38 -12.61 -15.45 13.30
N ARG A 39 -12.39 -16.41 12.39
CA ARG A 39 -11.31 -16.32 11.38
C ARG A 39 -11.63 -15.30 10.27
N GLY A 40 -12.91 -15.14 9.96
CA GLY A 40 -13.40 -14.17 8.99
C GLY A 40 -13.39 -12.74 9.53
N ALA A 41 -13.79 -12.54 10.80
CA ALA A 41 -13.86 -11.22 11.43
C ALA A 41 -12.53 -10.45 11.32
N VAL A 42 -11.43 -11.12 11.64
CA VAL A 42 -10.08 -10.55 11.58
C VAL A 42 -9.70 -10.15 10.15
N LEU A 43 -10.07 -10.95 9.13
CA LEU A 43 -9.83 -10.60 7.73
C LEU A 43 -10.68 -9.41 7.27
N VAL A 44 -11.91 -9.24 7.77
CA VAL A 44 -12.75 -8.08 7.42
C VAL A 44 -12.22 -6.79 8.06
N GLU A 45 -11.70 -6.87 9.28
CA GLU A 45 -11.02 -5.75 9.94
C GLU A 45 -9.75 -5.35 9.20
N PHE A 46 -8.94 -6.33 8.79
CA PHE A 46 -7.75 -6.07 7.97
C PHE A 46 -8.10 -5.54 6.59
N ALA A 47 -9.18 -6.01 5.97
CA ALA A 47 -9.66 -5.48 4.68
C ALA A 47 -10.10 -4.00 4.78
N GLY A 48 -10.49 -3.52 5.96
CA GLY A 48 -10.75 -2.09 6.20
C GLY A 48 -9.48 -1.23 6.24
N LEU A 49 -8.39 -1.74 6.84
CA LEU A 49 -7.12 -1.01 6.97
C LEU A 49 -6.23 -1.14 5.72
N PHE A 50 -6.32 -2.27 5.01
CA PHE A 50 -5.53 -2.57 3.82
C PHE A 50 -5.57 -1.47 2.74
N PRO A 51 -6.73 -0.94 2.30
CA PRO A 51 -6.76 0.13 1.31
C PRO A 51 -6.09 1.42 1.82
N LEU A 52 -6.21 1.74 3.11
CA LEU A 52 -5.53 2.91 3.71
C LEU A 52 -4.00 2.74 3.67
N ILE A 53 -3.50 1.55 3.98
CA ILE A 53 -2.07 1.23 3.90
C ILE A 53 -1.58 1.38 2.45
N LEU A 54 -2.34 0.87 1.47
CA LEU A 54 -1.98 0.99 0.06
C LEU A 54 -1.93 2.45 -0.40
N VAL A 55 -2.87 3.29 0.03
CA VAL A 55 -2.86 4.73 -0.28
C VAL A 55 -1.63 5.40 0.34
N MET A 56 -1.33 5.11 1.61
CA MET A 56 -0.15 5.68 2.27
C MET A 56 1.14 5.22 1.60
N LEU A 57 1.24 3.94 1.23
CA LEU A 57 2.38 3.39 0.50
C LEU A 57 2.51 4.07 -0.87
N ALA A 58 1.40 4.28 -1.58
CA ALA A 58 1.39 5.00 -2.85
C ALA A 58 1.88 6.45 -2.68
N VAL A 59 1.49 7.15 -1.62
CA VAL A 59 1.96 8.50 -1.31
C VAL A 59 3.46 8.52 -1.02
N ILE A 60 3.94 7.64 -0.14
CA ILE A 60 5.37 7.51 0.16
C ILE A 60 6.15 7.21 -1.12
N TRP A 61 5.64 6.28 -1.92
CA TRP A 61 6.21 5.94 -3.21
C TRP A 61 6.23 7.14 -4.17
N GLN A 62 5.15 7.93 -4.26
CA GLN A 62 5.15 9.16 -5.05
C GLN A 62 6.25 10.13 -4.58
N CYS A 63 6.42 10.31 -3.27
CA CYS A 63 7.49 11.15 -2.73
C CYS A 63 8.88 10.67 -3.16
N VAL A 64 9.10 9.36 -3.17
CA VAL A 64 10.36 8.76 -3.65
C VAL A 64 10.58 9.04 -5.14
N VAL A 65 9.56 8.85 -5.99
CA VAL A 65 9.66 9.13 -7.43
C VAL A 65 9.92 10.62 -7.70
N ILE A 66 9.24 11.51 -6.99
CA ILE A 66 9.46 12.96 -7.10
C ILE A 66 10.91 13.30 -6.70
N GLY A 67 11.38 12.79 -5.55
CA GLY A 67 12.75 13.02 -5.10
C GLY A 67 13.79 12.52 -6.09
N TYR A 68 13.58 11.33 -6.66
CA TYR A 68 14.44 10.78 -7.71
C TYR A 68 14.49 11.69 -8.94
N THR A 69 13.35 12.26 -9.35
CA THR A 69 13.27 13.17 -10.49
C THR A 69 14.08 14.45 -10.26
N PHE A 70 14.02 15.02 -9.05
CA PHE A 70 14.84 16.19 -8.68
C PHE A 70 16.33 15.90 -8.79
N SER A 71 16.79 14.73 -8.32
CA SER A 71 18.19 14.33 -8.44
C SER A 71 18.62 14.14 -9.89
N LEU A 72 17.78 13.54 -10.72
CA LEU A 72 18.06 13.33 -12.15
C LEU A 72 18.16 14.67 -12.91
N ALA A 73 17.19 15.57 -12.69
CA ALA A 73 17.17 16.89 -13.30
C ALA A 73 18.38 17.75 -12.89
N GLY A 74 18.78 17.69 -11.62
CA GLY A 74 19.96 18.39 -11.12
C GLY A 74 21.26 17.90 -11.76
N ASN A 75 21.47 16.58 -11.81
CA ASN A 75 22.66 15.99 -12.43
C ASN A 75 22.79 16.34 -13.92
N ALA A 76 21.67 16.28 -14.65
CA ALA A 76 21.64 16.66 -16.06
C ALA A 76 21.96 18.16 -16.26
N ALA A 77 21.43 19.04 -15.39
CA ALA A 77 21.71 20.47 -15.46
C ALA A 77 23.19 20.77 -15.18
N ASP A 78 23.77 20.18 -14.12
CA ASP A 78 25.18 20.38 -13.77
C ASP A 78 26.13 19.96 -14.90
N GLU A 79 25.86 18.83 -15.55
CA GLU A 79 26.70 18.37 -16.65
C GLU A 79 26.51 19.22 -17.92
N GLY A 80 25.29 19.67 -18.21
CA GLY A 80 25.04 20.65 -19.28
C GLY A 80 25.81 21.97 -19.06
N ALA A 81 25.87 22.44 -17.80
CA ALA A 81 26.63 23.63 -17.44
C ALA A 81 28.15 23.42 -17.58
N ARG A 82 28.67 22.23 -17.27
CA ARG A 82 30.09 21.90 -17.49
C ARG A 82 30.45 21.82 -18.96
N ALA A 83 29.61 21.17 -19.77
CA ALA A 83 29.80 21.11 -21.21
C ALA A 83 29.81 22.53 -21.82
N ALA A 84 28.89 23.39 -21.37
CA ALA A 84 28.88 24.81 -21.72
C ALA A 84 30.19 25.52 -21.40
N ALA A 85 30.72 25.34 -20.18
CA ALA A 85 31.99 25.95 -19.77
C ALA A 85 33.19 25.46 -20.58
N ALA A 86 33.13 24.22 -21.09
CA ALA A 86 34.15 23.64 -21.95
C ALA A 86 33.98 24.01 -23.44
N GLY A 87 33.01 24.85 -23.79
CA GLY A 87 32.70 25.24 -25.17
C GLY A 87 31.96 24.17 -26.00
N GLY A 88 31.38 23.17 -25.35
CA GLY A 88 30.60 22.09 -25.96
C GLY A 88 29.09 22.36 -26.03
N ASP A 89 28.34 21.42 -26.62
CA ASP A 89 26.88 21.50 -26.68
C ASP A 89 26.24 21.11 -25.33
N CYS A 90 25.82 22.14 -24.58
CA CYS A 90 25.09 22.03 -23.33
C CYS A 90 23.83 21.17 -23.41
N ALA A 91 23.06 21.29 -24.50
CA ALA A 91 21.78 20.63 -24.61
C ALA A 91 21.95 19.15 -24.92
N GLU A 92 22.96 18.79 -25.71
CA GLU A 92 23.33 17.40 -25.98
C GLU A 92 23.83 16.71 -24.69
N ALA A 93 24.78 17.32 -23.98
CA ALA A 93 25.34 16.78 -22.75
C ALA A 93 24.28 16.58 -21.65
N ALA A 94 23.37 17.54 -21.47
CA ALA A 94 22.30 17.39 -20.49
C ALA A 94 21.30 16.27 -20.87
N ARG A 95 21.01 16.08 -22.17
CA ARG A 95 20.09 15.02 -22.63
C ARG A 95 20.67 13.62 -22.50
N GLU A 96 21.97 13.43 -22.69
CA GLU A 96 22.63 12.13 -22.53
C GLU A 96 22.40 11.53 -21.12
N HIS A 97 22.23 12.40 -20.12
CA HIS A 97 21.98 11.99 -18.73
C HIS A 97 20.50 11.78 -18.39
N ILE A 98 19.58 11.97 -19.33
CA ILE A 98 18.14 11.75 -19.15
C ILE A 98 17.76 10.51 -19.94
N SER A 99 17.18 9.50 -19.30
CA SER A 99 16.72 8.31 -20.02
C SER A 99 15.41 8.59 -20.80
N ASP A 100 15.22 7.89 -21.92
CA ASP A 100 14.02 7.98 -22.78
C ASP A 100 12.69 7.69 -22.05
N ALA A 101 12.76 7.18 -20.82
CA ALA A 101 11.60 6.92 -19.97
C ALA A 101 10.98 8.21 -19.39
N TRP A 102 11.65 9.37 -19.53
CA TRP A 102 11.21 10.66 -18.99
C TRP A 102 10.96 11.65 -20.13
N ASP A 103 9.79 12.31 -20.11
CA ASP A 103 9.50 13.43 -21.00
C ASP A 103 10.23 14.67 -20.44
N ALA A 104 11.27 15.11 -21.14
CA ALA A 104 12.15 16.17 -20.68
C ALA A 104 12.41 17.24 -21.74
N SER A 105 12.41 18.50 -21.32
CA SER A 105 12.83 19.65 -22.13
C SER A 105 14.10 20.26 -21.56
N VAL A 106 15.11 20.43 -22.42
CA VAL A 106 16.37 21.07 -22.09
C VAL A 106 16.48 22.39 -22.84
N SER A 107 16.79 23.46 -22.12
CA SER A 107 17.04 24.80 -22.67
C SER A 107 18.36 25.32 -22.10
N CYS A 108 19.20 25.91 -22.96
CA CYS A 108 20.48 26.47 -22.55
C CYS A 108 20.60 27.97 -22.86
N PRO A 109 19.86 28.86 -22.17
CA PRO A 109 19.94 30.29 -22.40
C PRO A 109 21.31 30.87 -21.98
N LEU A 110 21.79 31.85 -22.76
CA LEU A 110 22.95 32.66 -22.42
C LEU A 110 22.47 33.95 -21.77
N GLU A 111 22.77 34.14 -20.49
CA GLU A 111 22.44 35.36 -19.73
C GLU A 111 23.73 36.08 -19.34
N GLY A 112 24.07 37.13 -20.10
CA GLY A 112 25.37 37.80 -19.96
C GLY A 112 26.50 36.86 -20.38
N ASP A 113 27.47 36.65 -19.49
CA ASP A 113 28.61 35.75 -19.70
C ASP A 113 28.35 34.33 -19.14
N VAL A 114 27.14 34.06 -18.63
CA VAL A 114 26.79 32.78 -17.99
C VAL A 114 25.83 32.00 -18.88
N ARG A 115 26.27 30.83 -19.35
CA ARG A 115 25.40 29.85 -20.00
C ARG A 115 24.71 29.02 -18.93
N GLN A 116 23.39 29.12 -18.87
CA GLN A 116 22.56 28.34 -17.94
C GLN A 116 22.05 27.08 -18.63
N ALA A 117 22.13 25.94 -17.96
CA ALA A 117 21.46 24.70 -18.34
C ALA A 117 20.17 24.56 -17.52
N VAL A 118 19.02 24.61 -18.19
CA VAL A 118 17.69 24.44 -17.60
C VAL A 118 17.11 23.12 -18.10
N VAL A 119 16.79 22.23 -17.18
CA VAL A 119 16.29 20.88 -17.47
C VAL A 119 14.95 20.70 -16.77
N GLU A 120 13.89 20.48 -17.54
CA GLU A 120 12.54 20.24 -17.03
C GLU A 120 12.15 18.79 -17.29
N LEU A 121 11.76 18.04 -16.25
CA LEU A 121 11.29 16.67 -16.33
C LEU A 121 9.83 16.57 -15.90
N ARG A 122 9.04 15.81 -16.65
CA ARG A 122 7.67 15.46 -16.26
C ARG A 122 7.65 14.19 -15.42
N VAL A 123 7.11 14.28 -14.21
CA VAL A 123 7.03 13.13 -13.31
C VAL A 123 5.92 12.16 -13.80
N PRO A 124 6.23 10.89 -14.08
CA PRO A 124 5.23 9.91 -14.49
C PRO A 124 4.35 9.53 -13.31
N VAL A 125 3.04 9.62 -13.49
CA VAL A 125 2.04 9.37 -12.45
C VAL A 125 1.70 7.89 -12.40
N LEU A 126 1.85 7.22 -11.24
CA LEU A 126 1.54 5.78 -11.12
C LEU A 126 0.04 5.46 -11.19
N PHE A 127 -0.84 6.43 -10.94
CA PHE A 127 -2.29 6.23 -10.95
C PHE A 127 -2.99 7.29 -11.80
N PRO A 128 -3.03 7.14 -13.13
CA PRO A 128 -3.67 8.10 -14.03
C PRO A 128 -5.17 8.31 -13.78
N GLY A 129 -5.82 7.44 -12.98
CA GLY A 129 -7.24 7.53 -12.62
C GLY A 129 -7.58 8.03 -11.20
N ALA A 130 -6.59 8.16 -10.29
CA ALA A 130 -6.85 8.61 -8.92
C ALA A 130 -6.43 10.08 -8.69
N PHE A 131 -5.30 10.51 -9.27
CA PHE A 131 -4.79 11.88 -9.16
C PHE A 131 -4.01 12.23 -10.44
N SER A 132 -4.57 13.05 -11.32
CA SER A 132 -3.84 13.63 -12.45
C SER A 132 -3.17 14.93 -12.01
N LEU A 133 -2.04 14.83 -11.32
CA LEU A 133 -1.23 16.00 -10.97
C LEU A 133 -0.07 16.10 -11.96
N PRO A 134 -0.14 16.96 -12.98
CA PRO A 134 1.01 17.23 -13.85
C PRO A 134 2.04 18.04 -13.06
N ILE A 135 2.88 17.36 -12.29
CA ILE A 135 4.01 17.96 -11.58
C ILE A 135 5.21 17.95 -12.52
N THR A 136 5.64 19.14 -12.94
CA THR A 136 6.90 19.34 -13.66
C THR A 136 7.98 19.68 -12.64
N VAL A 137 9.12 19.00 -12.72
CA VAL A 137 10.29 19.24 -11.87
C VAL A 137 11.36 19.94 -12.72
N THR A 138 11.87 21.07 -12.25
CA THR A 138 12.89 21.87 -12.95
C THR A 138 14.22 21.84 -12.21
N GLY A 139 15.27 21.42 -12.89
CA GLY A 139 16.68 21.59 -12.49
C GLY A 139 17.32 22.77 -13.24
N ARG A 140 18.17 23.55 -12.56
CA ARG A 140 18.94 24.63 -13.16
C ARG A 140 20.37 24.62 -12.65
N ALA A 141 21.33 24.79 -13.56
CA ALA A 141 22.72 25.06 -13.27
C ALA A 141 23.25 26.10 -14.25
N GLY A 142 24.33 26.80 -13.93
CA GLY A 142 24.92 27.78 -14.85
C GLY A 142 26.43 27.84 -14.70
N ALA A 143 27.12 28.11 -15.81
CA ALA A 143 28.56 28.25 -15.85
C ALA A 143 28.98 29.42 -16.75
N ILE A 144 30.10 30.05 -16.42
CA ILE A 144 30.67 31.14 -17.23
C ILE A 144 31.21 30.54 -18.53
N GLU A 145 30.80 31.10 -19.65
CA GLU A 145 31.30 30.71 -20.97
C GLU A 145 32.60 31.49 -21.21
N GLU A 146 33.74 30.87 -20.91
CA GLU A 146 35.06 31.42 -21.28
C GLU A 146 35.25 31.22 -22.79
N GLY A 147 34.85 32.22 -23.57
CA GLY A 147 35.05 32.31 -25.02
C GLY A 147 36.43 32.80 -25.43
#